data_AF-A0A372BXM9-F1
#
_entry.id   AF-A0A372BXM9-F1
#
_cell.length_a   1.000
_cell.length_b   1.000
_cell.length_c   1.000
_cell.angle_alpha   90.00
_cell.angle_beta   90.00
_cell.angle_gamma   90.00
#
_symmetry.space_group_name_H-M   'P 1'
#
loop_
_entity.id
_entity.type
_entity.pdbx_description
1 polymer ?
#
loop_
_entity_poly.entity_id
_entity_poly.type
_entity_poly.pdbx_seq_one_letter_code
_entity_poly.pdbx_strand_id
1 'polypeptide(L)'
;MKLMTDGRKLLLAGVALTACLGFALNAQAQTCTTGNWFDVEGSPAVGKQDGDNRRYGGPCGMRVQVDGTPRYVADDSPGDEATYILRFYVFLDEAATNDPIVLFAADNDSGDTVYDASDNQIEMIYDADDSSGGSIMLSVREQDGTTWQSTSVPDVGSGWHSIEVSWARDSSTDTILNVDGGSDVQLSADTTGIGIENAFLGVLNSVGSTGFIDFDDFDSRRQERPGRLCRGLTVPETERAALDLEDVNKIFDEFASGGSRPVGGQPDYNEDGAVDLDDVNTVFSRFAGGNEDCDLNR
;
A
#
# COMPACT_ATOMS: atom_id res chain seq x y z
N MET A 1 -62.80 22.11 35.37
CA MET A 1 -62.39 23.42 34.81
C MET A 1 -60.92 23.61 35.16
N LYS A 2 -60.01 23.55 34.15
CA LYS A 2 -58.57 23.94 34.10
C LYS A 2 -57.76 23.83 35.41
N LEU A 3 -56.63 23.10 35.51
CA LEU A 3 -55.36 23.19 34.76
C LEU A 3 -54.51 21.95 35.13
N MET A 4 -53.99 21.21 34.15
CA MET A 4 -52.56 21.17 33.75
C MET A 4 -51.56 20.80 34.86
N THR A 5 -50.90 19.65 34.70
CA THR A 5 -49.45 19.62 34.41
C THR A 5 -49.04 18.24 33.87
N ASP A 6 -48.77 18.21 32.56
CA ASP A 6 -47.96 17.19 31.91
C ASP A 6 -46.53 17.23 32.47
N GLY A 7 -45.97 16.07 32.79
CA GLY A 7 -44.60 16.00 33.27
C GLY A 7 -44.10 14.58 33.40
N ARG A 8 -43.55 14.04 32.30
CA ARG A 8 -42.49 13.01 32.19
C ARG A 8 -42.53 12.46 30.76
N LYS A 9 -42.03 13.22 29.78
CA LYS A 9 -40.65 13.17 29.27
C LYS A 9 -40.15 11.72 29.07
N LEU A 10 -40.15 11.35 27.78
CA LEU A 10 -39.39 10.26 27.17
C LEU A 10 -38.03 10.07 27.86
N LEU A 11 -37.75 8.84 28.24
CA LEU A 11 -36.46 8.35 28.69
C LEU A 11 -35.97 7.36 27.64
N LEU A 12 -34.66 7.45 27.34
CA LEU A 12 -33.83 6.50 26.60
C LEU A 12 -33.75 6.67 25.07
N ALA A 13 -33.09 7.75 24.65
CA ALA A 13 -32.17 7.73 23.51
C ALA A 13 -30.86 8.38 23.99
N GLY A 14 -29.99 7.58 24.62
CA GLY A 14 -28.71 8.00 25.17
C GLY A 14 -27.58 7.62 24.24
N VAL A 15 -27.11 8.61 23.49
CA VAL A 15 -25.89 8.61 22.69
C VAL A 15 -24.68 8.32 23.60
N ALA A 16 -23.84 7.35 23.21
CA ALA A 16 -22.43 7.32 23.58
C ALA A 16 -21.63 7.16 22.28
N LEU A 17 -21.55 8.29 21.56
CA LEU A 17 -20.57 8.55 20.51
C LEU A 17 -19.22 8.65 21.22
N THR A 18 -18.48 7.54 21.27
CA THR A 18 -17.16 7.51 21.91
C THR A 18 -16.14 8.15 20.96
N ALA A 19 -15.92 9.44 21.17
CA ALA A 19 -14.65 10.13 21.07
C ALA A 19 -13.77 9.86 19.83
N CYS A 20 -14.22 10.28 18.65
CA CYS A 20 -13.31 10.77 17.61
C CYS A 20 -13.01 12.24 17.92
N LEU A 21 -12.03 12.52 18.79
CA LEU A 21 -11.35 13.83 18.88
C LEU A 21 -10.18 13.75 19.87
N GLY A 22 -8.96 13.82 19.30
CA GLY A 22 -7.78 14.34 19.98
C GLY A 22 -6.77 13.29 20.40
N PHE A 23 -5.80 13.02 19.54
CA PHE A 23 -4.38 13.19 19.86
C PHE A 23 -3.57 13.38 18.57
N ALA A 24 -3.47 14.62 18.11
CA ALA A 24 -2.23 15.06 17.49
C ALA A 24 -1.16 15.07 18.61
N LEU A 25 -0.50 13.93 18.80
CA LEU A 25 0.66 13.79 19.69
C LEU A 25 1.66 12.87 18.99
N ASN A 26 2.72 13.50 18.47
CA ASN A 26 4.03 12.91 18.20
C ASN A 26 4.00 11.58 17.43
N ALA A 27 4.42 11.59 16.16
CA ALA A 27 4.91 10.40 15.45
C ALA A 27 6.15 9.74 16.13
N GLN A 28 6.47 10.14 17.37
CA GLN A 28 7.55 9.59 18.16
C GLN A 28 7.03 8.41 18.99
N ALA A 29 7.39 7.22 18.50
CA ALA A 29 7.23 5.89 19.11
C ALA A 29 5.93 5.14 18.77
N GLN A 30 5.59 5.04 17.48
CA GLN A 30 4.93 3.81 17.02
C GLN A 30 5.96 2.67 17.04
N THR A 31 5.60 1.53 17.63
CA THR A 31 6.37 0.29 17.52
C THR A 31 6.06 -0.30 16.15
N CYS A 32 7.04 -0.31 15.24
CA CYS A 32 6.91 -0.99 13.97
C CYS A 32 6.71 -2.48 14.25
N THR A 33 5.58 -3.04 13.80
CA THR A 33 5.18 -4.40 14.13
C THR A 33 4.29 -4.98 13.04
N THR A 34 4.44 -6.27 12.79
CA THR A 34 3.50 -7.06 11.99
C THR A 34 2.34 -7.61 12.82
N GLY A 35 2.25 -7.35 14.13
CA GLY A 35 1.25 -7.95 15.01
C GLY A 35 -0.22 -7.55 14.76
N ASN A 36 -0.48 -6.66 13.80
CA ASN A 36 -1.83 -6.35 13.31
C ASN A 36 -2.25 -7.26 12.14
N TRP A 37 -1.32 -8.00 11.54
CA TRP A 37 -1.60 -9.03 10.56
C TRP A 37 -2.01 -10.32 11.27
N PHE A 38 -2.78 -11.15 10.58
CA PHE A 38 -3.27 -12.40 11.15
C PHE A 38 -2.12 -13.40 11.33
N ASP A 39 -1.27 -13.53 10.31
CA ASP A 39 -0.11 -14.40 10.34
C ASP A 39 1.12 -13.76 9.69
N VAL A 40 2.29 -14.31 10.01
CA VAL A 40 3.59 -13.83 9.56
C VAL A 40 4.51 -15.01 9.29
N GLU A 41 4.87 -15.21 8.02
CA GLU A 41 5.79 -16.27 7.59
C GLU A 41 7.18 -15.69 7.30
N GLY A 42 8.23 -16.44 7.65
CA GLY A 42 9.60 -16.09 7.28
C GLY A 42 10.17 -14.82 7.96
N SER A 43 9.44 -14.23 8.92
CA SER A 43 9.87 -13.11 9.76
C SER A 43 10.43 -11.90 8.98
N PRO A 44 9.61 -11.22 8.15
CA PRO A 44 10.00 -9.96 7.53
C PRO A 44 10.44 -8.93 8.59
N ALA A 45 11.46 -8.14 8.25
CA ALA A 45 11.98 -7.13 9.15
C ALA A 45 11.08 -5.88 9.08
N VAL A 46 10.62 -5.39 10.23
CA VAL A 46 9.86 -4.14 10.31
C VAL A 46 10.62 -3.15 11.16
N GLY A 47 10.68 -1.91 10.69
CA GLY A 47 11.55 -0.91 11.29
C GLY A 47 11.18 0.50 10.87
N LYS A 48 11.87 1.47 11.46
CA LYS A 48 11.83 2.86 10.99
C LYS A 48 12.78 3.02 9.81
N GLN A 49 12.83 4.22 9.24
CA GLN A 49 13.93 4.58 8.34
C GLN A 49 15.25 4.52 9.11
N ASP A 50 16.04 3.47 8.90
CA ASP A 50 17.41 3.37 9.40
C ASP A 50 18.26 2.41 8.57
N GLY A 51 19.40 2.90 8.05
CA GLY A 51 20.34 2.08 7.29
C GLY A 51 19.68 1.38 6.11
N ASP A 52 19.34 0.10 6.30
CA ASP A 52 18.80 -0.79 5.28
C ASP A 52 17.25 -0.81 5.22
N ASN A 53 16.53 -0.43 6.29
CA ASN A 53 15.06 -0.48 6.29
C ASN A 53 14.49 0.84 5.77
N ARG A 54 13.66 0.75 4.72
CA ARG A 54 13.04 1.92 4.10
C ARG A 54 11.57 2.06 4.47
N ARG A 55 11.06 3.27 4.34
CA ARG A 55 9.63 3.60 4.42
C ARG A 55 9.25 4.50 3.25
N TYR A 56 8.02 4.35 2.81
CA TYR A 56 7.36 5.31 1.96
C TYR A 56 6.64 6.30 2.88
N GLY A 57 5.66 5.79 3.65
CA GLY A 57 4.71 6.57 4.42
C GLY A 57 4.84 6.43 5.93
N GLY A 58 4.63 7.53 6.66
CA GLY A 58 4.59 7.46 8.13
C GLY A 58 5.93 6.99 8.73
N PRO A 59 5.96 6.38 9.93
CA PRO A 59 7.22 6.14 10.64
C PRO A 59 7.85 4.76 10.41
N CYS A 60 7.20 3.83 9.72
CA CYS A 60 7.60 2.41 9.67
C CYS A 60 7.49 1.86 8.25
N GLY A 61 8.32 0.88 7.90
CA GLY A 61 8.18 0.07 6.69
C GLY A 61 8.54 -1.40 6.96
N MET A 62 8.38 -2.26 5.95
CA MET A 62 8.65 -3.69 6.01
C MET A 62 9.68 -4.10 4.95
N ARG A 63 10.85 -4.56 5.39
CA ARG A 63 11.89 -5.11 4.52
C ARG A 63 11.85 -6.63 4.49
N VAL A 64 11.91 -7.17 3.28
CA VAL A 64 11.85 -8.61 3.02
C VAL A 64 13.09 -9.05 2.27
N GLN A 65 13.78 -10.06 2.79
CA GLN A 65 14.90 -10.68 2.11
C GLN A 65 14.40 -11.58 0.96
N VAL A 66 14.98 -11.40 -0.22
CA VAL A 66 14.77 -12.27 -1.37
C VAL A 66 15.86 -13.34 -1.34
N ASP A 67 15.49 -14.60 -1.08
CA ASP A 67 16.42 -15.73 -1.05
C ASP A 67 15.79 -17.07 -1.51
N GLY A 68 14.61 -17.02 -2.13
CA GLY A 68 13.83 -18.18 -2.54
C GLY A 68 12.95 -18.79 -1.45
N THR A 69 13.00 -18.27 -0.22
CA THR A 69 12.07 -18.63 0.85
C THR A 69 10.91 -17.63 0.90
N PRO A 70 9.64 -18.10 0.99
CA PRO A 70 8.52 -17.20 1.21
C PRO A 70 8.65 -16.42 2.53
N ARG A 71 8.39 -15.12 2.47
CA ARG A 71 8.43 -14.21 3.62
C ARG A 71 7.35 -13.16 3.44
N TYR A 72 6.30 -13.24 4.25
CA TYR A 72 5.10 -12.44 4.05
C TYR A 72 4.33 -12.24 5.33
N VAL A 73 3.38 -11.31 5.24
CA VAL A 73 2.30 -11.14 6.19
C VAL A 73 0.98 -11.53 5.52
N ALA A 74 0.06 -12.10 6.30
CA ALA A 74 -1.23 -12.57 5.82
C ALA A 74 -2.39 -11.88 6.57
N ASP A 75 -3.45 -11.57 5.84
CA ASP A 75 -4.72 -11.05 6.36
C ASP A 75 -5.87 -11.99 5.98
N ASP A 76 -6.62 -12.45 6.98
CA ASP A 76 -7.82 -13.30 6.86
C ASP A 76 -9.12 -12.50 7.05
N SER A 77 -9.01 -11.16 7.12
CA SER A 77 -10.18 -10.28 7.20
C SER A 77 -11.05 -10.23 5.93
N PRO A 78 -10.55 -10.54 4.71
CA PRO A 78 -11.44 -10.85 3.59
C PRO A 78 -12.30 -12.08 3.95
N GLY A 79 -13.53 -12.11 3.47
CA GLY A 79 -14.46 -13.19 3.80
C GLY A 79 -15.48 -13.35 2.68
N ASP A 80 -15.12 -14.14 1.67
CA ASP A 80 -15.82 -14.26 0.40
C ASP A 80 -16.06 -12.89 -0.28
N GLU A 81 -15.04 -12.04 -0.36
CA GLU A 81 -15.19 -10.69 -0.93
C GLU A 81 -15.59 -10.75 -2.41
N ALA A 82 -16.58 -9.94 -2.80
CA ALA A 82 -17.00 -9.79 -4.20
C ALA A 82 -16.19 -8.69 -4.93
N THR A 83 -15.45 -7.89 -4.19
CA THR A 83 -14.59 -6.81 -4.68
C THR A 83 -13.35 -6.75 -3.81
N TYR A 84 -12.20 -6.58 -4.43
CA TYR A 84 -10.94 -6.43 -3.71
C TYR A 84 -10.13 -5.31 -4.36
N ILE A 85 -10.06 -4.17 -3.67
CA ILE A 85 -9.38 -2.97 -4.16
C ILE A 85 -8.27 -2.68 -3.16
N LEU A 86 -7.04 -2.53 -3.64
CA LEU A 86 -5.88 -2.35 -2.78
C LEU A 86 -4.85 -1.43 -3.41
N ARG A 87 -4.04 -0.81 -2.55
CA ARG A 87 -2.78 -0.15 -2.89
C ARG A 87 -1.70 -0.64 -1.93
N PHE A 88 -0.48 -0.81 -2.41
CA PHE A 88 0.70 -0.87 -1.58
C PHE A 88 1.87 -0.21 -2.31
N TYR A 89 2.92 0.06 -1.55
CA TYR A 89 4.18 0.57 -2.08
C TYR A 89 5.26 -0.47 -2.02
N VAL A 90 6.11 -0.48 -3.03
CA VAL A 90 7.25 -1.39 -3.13
C VAL A 90 8.50 -0.64 -3.57
N PHE A 91 9.63 -0.92 -2.92
CA PHE A 91 10.94 -0.38 -3.29
C PHE A 91 11.79 -1.45 -4.00
N LEU A 92 12.24 -1.15 -5.22
CA LEU A 92 12.79 -2.16 -6.14
C LEU A 92 14.30 -2.04 -6.44
N ASP A 93 15.03 -1.06 -5.90
CA ASP A 93 16.48 -0.90 -6.20
C ASP A 93 17.33 -2.11 -5.85
N GLU A 94 16.94 -2.86 -4.81
CA GLU A 94 17.69 -3.99 -4.29
C GLU A 94 17.11 -5.35 -4.72
N ALA A 95 16.11 -5.33 -5.59
CA ALA A 95 15.55 -6.54 -6.17
C ALA A 95 16.48 -7.03 -7.29
N ALA A 96 17.39 -7.97 -6.98
CA ALA A 96 18.19 -8.62 -8.00
C ALA A 96 17.46 -9.88 -8.47
N THR A 97 16.85 -9.83 -9.65
CA THR A 97 16.05 -10.95 -10.17
C THR A 97 16.74 -11.64 -11.34
N ASN A 98 16.75 -12.98 -11.32
CA ASN A 98 16.95 -13.78 -12.53
C ASN A 98 15.63 -14.46 -12.95
N ASP A 99 14.58 -14.28 -12.14
CA ASP A 99 13.27 -14.91 -12.25
C ASP A 99 12.21 -14.00 -11.58
N PRO A 100 10.95 -14.01 -12.05
CA PRO A 100 9.89 -13.18 -11.49
C PRO A 100 9.63 -13.42 -10.00
N ILE A 101 9.27 -12.35 -9.30
CA ILE A 101 8.96 -12.35 -7.86
C ILE A 101 7.48 -12.06 -7.65
N VAL A 102 6.78 -12.93 -6.92
CA VAL A 102 5.40 -12.67 -6.51
C VAL A 102 5.42 -11.77 -5.26
N LEU A 103 4.92 -10.54 -5.39
CA LEU A 103 4.91 -9.49 -4.37
C LEU A 103 3.64 -9.49 -3.51
N PHE A 104 2.54 -9.92 -4.11
CA PHE A 104 1.23 -9.97 -3.47
C PHE A 104 0.42 -11.10 -4.08
N ALA A 105 -0.41 -11.75 -3.27
CA ALA A 105 -1.42 -12.68 -3.74
C ALA A 105 -2.71 -12.53 -2.92
N ALA A 106 -3.82 -12.87 -3.55
CA ALA A 106 -5.09 -13.06 -2.86
C ALA A 106 -5.68 -14.39 -3.31
N ASP A 107 -6.19 -15.18 -2.37
CA ASP A 107 -6.67 -16.54 -2.60
C ASP A 107 -8.15 -16.69 -2.22
N ASN A 108 -8.66 -17.91 -2.36
CA ASN A 108 -10.03 -18.27 -1.99
C ASN A 108 -10.10 -19.42 -0.96
N ASP A 109 -9.02 -19.70 -0.22
CA ASP A 109 -9.01 -20.80 0.76
C ASP A 109 -9.38 -20.32 2.16
N SER A 110 -10.68 -20.36 2.47
CA SER A 110 -11.25 -19.79 3.67
C SER A 110 -10.54 -20.23 4.97
N GLY A 111 -9.87 -19.27 5.61
CA GLY A 111 -9.25 -19.43 6.92
C GLY A 111 -7.91 -20.19 6.93
N ASP A 112 -7.32 -20.48 5.76
CA ASP A 112 -5.92 -20.90 5.65
C ASP A 112 -5.05 -19.70 5.31
N THR A 113 -4.17 -19.33 6.24
CA THR A 113 -3.19 -18.24 6.05
C THR A 113 -1.82 -18.75 5.68
N VAL A 114 -1.71 -20.02 5.30
CA VAL A 114 -0.51 -20.59 4.69
C VAL A 114 -0.60 -20.39 3.18
N TYR A 115 0.31 -19.59 2.64
CA TYR A 115 0.41 -19.36 1.21
C TYR A 115 0.58 -20.67 0.41
N ASP A 116 -0.40 -20.98 -0.44
CA ASP A 116 -0.34 -22.00 -1.49
C ASP A 116 -0.71 -21.38 -2.84
N ALA A 117 0.23 -21.37 -3.77
CA ALA A 117 0.04 -20.78 -5.10
C ALA A 117 -1.10 -21.45 -5.91
N SER A 118 -1.55 -22.65 -5.53
CA SER A 118 -2.63 -23.35 -6.23
C SER A 118 -4.02 -22.77 -5.98
N ASP A 119 -4.17 -22.00 -4.90
CA ASP A 119 -5.41 -21.36 -4.45
C ASP A 119 -5.45 -19.86 -4.79
N ASN A 120 -4.34 -19.29 -5.26
CA ASN A 120 -4.27 -17.90 -5.71
C ASN A 120 -5.31 -17.60 -6.80
N GLN A 121 -5.97 -16.46 -6.64
CA GLN A 121 -6.92 -15.89 -7.59
C GLN A 121 -6.39 -14.60 -8.22
N ILE A 122 -5.56 -13.87 -7.48
CA ILE A 122 -4.90 -12.64 -7.91
C ILE A 122 -3.42 -12.76 -7.54
N GLU A 123 -2.52 -12.40 -8.46
CA GLU A 123 -1.09 -12.28 -8.19
C GLU A 123 -0.56 -10.95 -8.74
N MET A 124 0.26 -10.26 -7.94
CA MET A 124 1.13 -9.18 -8.41
C MET A 124 2.55 -9.68 -8.48
N ILE A 125 3.14 -9.54 -9.66
CA ILE A 125 4.45 -10.10 -9.98
C ILE A 125 5.36 -8.97 -10.45
N TYR A 126 6.57 -8.91 -9.90
CA TYR A 126 7.66 -8.12 -10.44
C TYR A 126 8.57 -9.00 -11.28
N ASP A 127 8.76 -8.64 -12.54
CA ASP A 127 9.69 -9.31 -13.45
C ASP A 127 10.74 -8.30 -13.90
N ALA A 128 11.96 -8.35 -13.34
CA ALA A 128 12.99 -7.38 -13.72
C ALA A 128 13.63 -7.66 -15.09
N ASP A 129 13.41 -8.86 -15.65
CA ASP A 129 13.95 -9.25 -16.95
C ASP A 129 13.00 -8.90 -18.11
N ASP A 130 11.74 -8.60 -17.81
CA ASP A 130 10.78 -8.05 -18.77
C ASP A 130 11.04 -6.54 -18.96
N SER A 131 11.40 -6.15 -20.19
CA SER A 131 11.67 -4.76 -20.63
C SER A 131 12.94 -4.08 -20.07
N SER A 132 13.22 -2.82 -20.48
CA SER A 132 14.46 -2.10 -20.17
C SER A 132 14.39 -1.39 -18.82
N GLY A 133 13.95 -2.11 -17.78
CA GLY A 133 13.72 -1.57 -16.44
C GLY A 133 12.82 -2.42 -15.54
N GLY A 134 12.43 -3.63 -15.96
CA GLY A 134 11.48 -4.49 -15.25
C GLY A 134 10.02 -4.12 -15.49
N SER A 135 9.10 -5.03 -15.14
CA SER A 135 7.66 -4.82 -15.25
C SER A 135 6.92 -5.24 -13.99
N ILE A 136 5.76 -4.61 -13.75
CA ILE A 136 4.77 -5.06 -12.77
C ILE A 136 3.61 -5.71 -13.52
N MET A 137 3.38 -6.98 -13.26
CA MET A 137 2.34 -7.79 -13.88
C MET A 137 1.24 -8.10 -12.86
N LEU A 138 0.00 -7.91 -13.28
CA LEU A 138 -1.19 -8.41 -12.61
C LEU A 138 -1.66 -9.67 -13.33
N SER A 139 -1.79 -10.77 -12.61
CA SER A 139 -2.39 -12.02 -13.07
C SER A 139 -3.67 -12.30 -12.30
N VAL A 140 -4.73 -12.68 -12.99
CA VAL A 140 -6.02 -13.05 -12.41
C VAL A 140 -6.49 -14.39 -12.95
N ARG A 141 -6.92 -15.27 -12.05
CA ARG A 141 -7.47 -16.58 -12.39
C ARG A 141 -8.90 -16.44 -12.89
N GLU A 142 -9.23 -17.15 -13.96
CA GLU A 142 -10.60 -17.24 -14.46
C GLU A 142 -11.43 -18.24 -13.64
N GLN A 143 -12.75 -18.12 -13.73
CA GLN A 143 -13.74 -18.96 -13.05
C GLN A 143 -13.60 -20.46 -13.34
N ASP A 144 -12.89 -20.84 -14.41
CA ASP A 144 -12.60 -22.24 -14.70
C ASP A 144 -11.60 -22.87 -13.70
N GLY A 145 -10.99 -22.04 -12.86
CA GLY A 145 -10.05 -22.44 -11.81
C GLY A 145 -8.73 -22.95 -12.36
N THR A 146 -8.35 -22.65 -13.60
CA THR A 146 -7.09 -23.13 -14.20
C THR A 146 -6.43 -22.12 -15.14
N THR A 147 -7.21 -21.28 -15.81
CA THR A 147 -6.72 -20.29 -16.76
C THR A 147 -6.34 -19.00 -16.03
N TRP A 148 -5.20 -18.43 -16.41
CA TRP A 148 -4.74 -17.12 -15.96
C TRP A 148 -4.79 -16.12 -17.10
N GLN A 149 -5.29 -14.93 -16.79
CA GLN A 149 -5.19 -13.75 -17.64
C GLN A 149 -4.23 -12.78 -16.99
N SER A 150 -3.36 -12.15 -17.79
CA SER A 150 -2.35 -11.23 -17.25
C SER A 150 -2.25 -9.95 -18.07
N THR A 151 -1.89 -8.87 -17.39
CA THR A 151 -1.50 -7.60 -17.99
C THR A 151 -0.32 -7.01 -17.23
N SER A 152 0.46 -6.13 -17.85
CA SER A 152 1.64 -5.55 -17.21
C SER A 152 1.83 -4.06 -17.54
N VAL A 153 2.54 -3.39 -16.63
CA VAL A 153 3.14 -2.08 -16.85
C VAL A 153 4.66 -2.30 -17.00
N PRO A 154 5.25 -2.08 -18.19
CA PRO A 154 6.68 -2.26 -18.42
C PRO A 154 7.49 -1.03 -17.98
N ASP A 155 8.81 -1.20 -17.99
CA ASP A 155 9.82 -0.17 -17.72
C ASP A 155 9.57 0.58 -16.39
N VAL A 156 9.17 -0.13 -15.33
CA VAL A 156 8.88 0.50 -14.02
C VAL A 156 10.14 1.12 -13.41
N GLY A 157 11.29 0.49 -13.62
CA GLY A 157 12.57 1.00 -13.15
C GLY A 157 12.83 0.62 -11.70
N SER A 158 13.54 1.52 -11.02
CA SER A 158 14.01 1.36 -9.67
C SER A 158 13.42 2.48 -8.79
N GLY A 159 13.51 2.34 -7.48
CA GLY A 159 12.91 3.26 -6.51
C GLY A 159 11.60 2.75 -5.93
N TRP A 160 10.85 3.66 -5.30
CA TRP A 160 9.51 3.39 -4.80
C TRP A 160 8.47 3.44 -5.91
N HIS A 161 7.58 2.44 -5.90
CA HIS A 161 6.44 2.35 -6.80
C HIS A 161 5.13 2.14 -6.04
N SER A 162 4.09 2.87 -6.45
CA SER A 162 2.72 2.61 -6.03
C SER A 162 2.13 1.53 -6.92
N ILE A 163 1.64 0.44 -6.34
CA ILE A 163 0.89 -0.60 -7.06
C ILE A 163 -0.54 -0.58 -6.55
N GLU A 164 -1.48 -0.33 -7.44
CA GLU A 164 -2.91 -0.29 -7.11
C GLU A 164 -3.72 -1.21 -8.03
N VAL A 165 -4.59 -2.00 -7.42
CA VAL A 165 -5.44 -2.97 -8.10
C VAL A 165 -6.89 -2.71 -7.71
N SER A 166 -7.78 -2.81 -8.70
CA SER A 166 -9.22 -2.91 -8.47
C SER A 166 -9.70 -4.19 -9.13
N TRP A 167 -10.23 -5.13 -8.35
CA TRP A 167 -10.78 -6.39 -8.83
C TRP A 167 -12.22 -6.57 -8.35
N ALA A 168 -13.04 -7.24 -9.18
CA ALA A 168 -14.40 -7.61 -8.83
C ALA A 168 -14.74 -9.01 -9.37
N ARG A 169 -15.66 -9.69 -8.68
CA ARG A 169 -16.30 -10.94 -9.11
C ARG A 169 -17.36 -10.63 -10.15
N ASP A 170 -17.01 -10.68 -11.43
CA ASP A 170 -17.95 -10.41 -12.53
C ASP A 170 -17.58 -11.21 -13.81
N SER A 171 -18.56 -11.35 -14.68
CA SER A 171 -18.53 -12.01 -15.98
C SER A 171 -17.94 -11.17 -17.11
N SER A 172 -17.76 -9.86 -16.88
CA SER A 172 -17.10 -8.96 -17.83
C SER A 172 -16.33 -7.85 -17.11
N THR A 173 -15.14 -7.58 -17.61
CA THR A 173 -14.09 -6.67 -17.11
C THR A 173 -14.49 -5.41 -16.35
N ASP A 174 -13.83 -5.23 -15.20
CA ASP A 174 -13.29 -3.95 -14.74
C ASP A 174 -12.03 -4.14 -13.84
N THR A 175 -11.27 -5.24 -14.03
CA THR A 175 -10.02 -5.40 -13.30
C THR A 175 -9.00 -4.40 -13.82
N ILE A 176 -8.49 -3.56 -12.92
CA ILE A 176 -7.55 -2.48 -13.25
C ILE A 176 -6.26 -2.70 -12.49
N LEU A 177 -5.13 -2.56 -13.20
CA LEU A 177 -3.82 -2.30 -12.65
C LEU A 177 -3.45 -0.83 -12.89
N ASN A 178 -2.98 -0.16 -11.85
CA ASN A 178 -2.38 1.16 -11.94
C ASN A 178 -1.04 1.15 -11.21
N VAL A 179 0.00 1.64 -11.89
CA VAL A 179 1.34 1.81 -11.32
C VAL A 179 1.67 3.28 -11.36
N ASP A 180 2.14 3.82 -10.23
CA ASP A 180 2.63 5.19 -10.07
C ASP A 180 1.63 6.29 -10.50
N GLY A 181 0.33 6.05 -10.28
CA GLY A 181 -0.71 7.00 -10.67
C GLY A 181 -0.80 7.20 -12.20
N GLY A 182 -0.23 6.27 -12.97
CA GLY A 182 -0.22 6.28 -14.42
C GLY A 182 -1.60 6.04 -15.03
N SER A 183 -1.62 5.69 -16.32
CA SER A 183 -2.89 5.29 -16.97
C SER A 183 -3.32 3.91 -16.50
N ASP A 184 -4.62 3.74 -16.27
CA ASP A 184 -5.18 2.43 -15.92
C ASP A 184 -4.96 1.42 -17.05
N VAL A 185 -4.45 0.25 -16.67
CA VAL A 185 -4.32 -0.90 -17.54
C VAL A 185 -5.42 -1.89 -17.19
N GLN A 186 -6.32 -2.14 -18.14
CA GLN A 186 -7.44 -3.05 -17.95
C GLN A 186 -7.04 -4.49 -18.25
N LEU A 187 -7.55 -5.42 -17.45
CA LEU A 187 -7.39 -6.86 -17.62
C LEU A 187 -8.75 -7.54 -17.75
N SER A 188 -8.90 -8.38 -18.78
CA SER A 188 -10.12 -9.18 -19.01
C SER A 188 -10.02 -10.60 -18.55
N ALA A 189 -10.72 -10.90 -17.45
CA ALA A 189 -10.97 -12.23 -16.91
C ALA A 189 -12.44 -12.36 -16.50
N ASP A 190 -13.05 -13.52 -16.74
CA ASP A 190 -14.33 -13.88 -16.13
C ASP A 190 -14.04 -14.48 -14.75
N THR A 191 -14.36 -13.73 -13.71
CA THR A 191 -14.08 -14.08 -12.31
C THR A 191 -15.35 -14.47 -11.56
N THR A 192 -16.43 -14.77 -12.29
CA THR A 192 -17.71 -15.13 -11.69
C THR A 192 -17.57 -16.32 -10.75
N GLY A 193 -18.11 -16.19 -9.53
CA GLY A 193 -18.06 -17.25 -8.53
C GLY A 193 -16.74 -17.38 -7.77
N ILE A 194 -15.72 -16.58 -8.08
CA ILE A 194 -14.47 -16.51 -7.31
C ILE A 194 -14.65 -15.51 -6.16
N GLY A 195 -14.43 -15.97 -4.93
CA GLY A 195 -14.31 -15.09 -3.77
C GLY A 195 -12.87 -14.90 -3.34
N ILE A 196 -12.61 -13.79 -2.65
CA ILE A 196 -11.33 -13.55 -1.99
C ILE A 196 -11.53 -13.76 -0.49
N GLU A 197 -10.74 -14.67 0.07
CA GLU A 197 -10.79 -15.08 1.47
C GLU A 197 -9.55 -14.62 2.23
N ASN A 198 -8.36 -14.64 1.61
CA ASN A 198 -7.14 -14.14 2.24
C ASN A 198 -6.34 -13.26 1.30
N ALA A 199 -5.43 -12.48 1.90
CA ALA A 199 -4.46 -11.68 1.18
C ALA A 199 -3.07 -11.79 1.81
N PHE A 200 -2.04 -11.83 0.96
CA PHE A 200 -0.65 -11.99 1.35
C PHE A 200 0.19 -10.88 0.73
N LEU A 201 1.03 -10.23 1.55
CA LEU A 201 1.95 -9.18 1.12
C LEU A 201 3.38 -9.53 1.53
N GLY A 202 4.31 -9.48 0.58
CA GLY A 202 5.72 -9.76 0.83
C GLY A 202 6.38 -10.45 -0.36
N VAL A 203 7.37 -11.30 -0.11
CA VAL A 203 8.01 -12.11 -1.15
C VAL A 203 7.42 -13.51 -1.04
N LEU A 204 6.45 -13.84 -1.89
CA LEU A 204 5.70 -15.12 -1.83
C LEU A 204 6.39 -16.22 -2.63
N ASN A 205 7.08 -15.85 -3.70
CA ASN A 205 7.92 -16.72 -4.51
C ASN A 205 9.02 -15.88 -5.15
N SER A 206 10.25 -16.38 -5.15
CA SER A 206 11.42 -15.70 -5.72
C SER A 206 12.55 -16.66 -6.07
N VAL A 207 12.21 -17.88 -6.52
CA VAL A 207 13.22 -18.89 -6.88
C VAL A 207 14.26 -18.26 -7.82
N GLY A 208 15.56 -18.38 -7.51
CA GLY A 208 16.63 -17.86 -8.38
C GLY A 208 16.98 -16.38 -8.20
N SER A 209 16.17 -15.62 -7.44
CA SER A 209 16.38 -14.20 -7.16
C SER A 209 17.02 -13.96 -5.79
N THR A 210 17.69 -12.82 -5.62
CA THR A 210 18.37 -12.43 -4.37
C THR A 210 18.21 -10.94 -4.07
N GLY A 211 18.50 -10.52 -2.84
CA GLY A 211 18.50 -9.10 -2.47
C GLY A 211 17.41 -8.77 -1.47
N PHE A 212 16.83 -7.59 -1.57
CA PHE A 212 15.82 -7.10 -0.64
C PHE A 212 14.74 -6.30 -1.37
N ILE A 213 13.53 -6.38 -0.84
CA ILE A 213 12.39 -5.58 -1.27
C ILE A 213 11.78 -4.96 -0.02
N ASP A 214 11.56 -3.66 -0.05
CA ASP A 214 10.83 -2.96 1.01
C ASP A 214 9.39 -2.74 0.57
N PHE A 215 8.45 -2.87 1.50
CA PHE A 215 7.02 -2.69 1.32
C PHE A 215 6.50 -1.68 2.34
N ASP A 216 5.51 -0.90 1.94
CA ASP A 216 4.86 0.04 2.85
C ASP A 216 3.44 0.40 2.42
N ASP A 217 2.71 1.04 3.35
CA ASP A 217 1.43 1.71 3.16
C ASP A 217 0.39 0.89 2.37
N PHE A 218 0.23 -0.37 2.80
CA PHE A 218 -0.85 -1.24 2.35
C PHE A 218 -2.21 -0.69 2.81
N ASP A 219 -3.10 -0.43 1.85
CA ASP A 219 -4.47 0.05 2.06
C ASP A 219 -5.41 -0.76 1.17
N SER A 220 -6.34 -1.50 1.79
CA SER A 220 -7.40 -2.21 1.07
C SER A 220 -8.78 -1.66 1.41
N ARG A 221 -9.63 -1.56 0.39
CA ARG A 221 -10.96 -0.98 0.45
C ARG A 221 -11.95 -1.82 -0.35
N ARG A 222 -13.24 -1.68 -0.03
CA ARG A 222 -14.32 -2.43 -0.69
C ARG A 222 -15.07 -1.66 -1.79
N GLN A 223 -14.84 -0.35 -1.92
CA GLN A 223 -15.70 0.50 -2.77
C GLN A 223 -14.94 1.48 -3.65
N GLU A 224 -13.79 1.97 -3.21
CA GLU A 224 -13.04 2.97 -3.94
C GLU A 224 -11.54 2.67 -3.90
N ARG A 225 -10.86 3.11 -4.96
CA ARG A 225 -9.41 3.05 -5.06
C ARG A 225 -8.78 4.02 -4.06
N PRO A 226 -7.77 3.59 -3.27
CA PRO A 226 -7.06 4.48 -2.36
C PRO A 226 -6.43 5.70 -3.02
N GLY A 227 -5.92 5.53 -4.25
CA GLY A 227 -5.15 6.50 -5.02
C GLY A 227 -3.69 6.56 -4.57
N ARG A 228 -2.77 6.87 -5.49
CA ARG A 228 -1.37 7.17 -5.14
C ARG A 228 -1.29 8.39 -4.24
N LEU A 229 -0.48 8.32 -3.19
CA LEU A 229 -0.23 9.41 -2.26
C LEU A 229 0.55 10.57 -2.88
N CYS A 230 0.34 11.75 -2.30
CA CYS A 230 0.98 13.00 -2.69
C CYS A 230 2.45 13.06 -2.22
N ARG A 231 3.38 13.00 -3.17
CA ARG A 231 4.82 13.05 -2.90
C ARG A 231 5.22 14.41 -2.33
N GLY A 232 6.09 14.38 -1.32
CA GLY A 232 6.54 15.54 -0.56
C GLY A 232 5.57 16.03 0.50
N LEU A 233 4.34 15.50 0.59
CA LEU A 233 3.39 15.92 1.61
C LEU A 233 3.75 15.29 2.95
N THR A 234 4.00 16.09 3.98
CA THR A 234 4.52 15.60 5.28
C THR A 234 3.45 15.38 6.36
N VAL A 235 2.19 15.34 5.93
CA VAL A 235 1.00 15.09 6.75
C VAL A 235 0.07 14.16 5.98
N PRO A 236 -0.87 13.45 6.63
CA PRO A 236 -1.89 12.71 5.93
C PRO A 236 -2.71 13.61 4.99
N GLU A 237 -3.07 13.10 3.80
CA GLU A 237 -3.89 13.86 2.83
C GLU A 237 -5.27 14.24 3.36
N THR A 238 -5.77 13.51 4.36
CA THR A 238 -7.02 13.83 5.06
C THR A 238 -6.94 15.14 5.86
N GLU A 239 -5.73 15.60 6.19
CA GLU A 239 -5.49 16.87 6.87
C GLU A 239 -5.22 18.01 5.89
N ARG A 240 -4.46 17.75 4.81
CA ARG A 240 -4.09 18.74 3.79
C ARG A 240 -3.80 18.06 2.45
N ALA A 241 -4.32 18.62 1.36
CA ALA A 241 -4.22 18.06 0.01
C ALA A 241 -3.37 18.92 -0.96
N ALA A 242 -2.43 19.71 -0.45
CA ALA A 242 -1.51 20.52 -1.25
C ALA A 242 -0.23 20.82 -0.48
N LEU A 243 0.92 20.87 -1.14
CA LEU A 243 2.24 21.16 -0.57
C LEU A 243 2.36 22.59 -0.03
N ASP A 244 3.14 22.81 1.03
CA ASP A 244 3.45 24.14 1.54
C ASP A 244 4.88 24.25 2.11
N LEU A 245 5.23 25.44 2.62
CA LEU A 245 6.54 25.66 3.25
C LEU A 245 6.71 24.87 4.57
N GLU A 246 5.64 24.36 5.18
CA GLU A 246 5.77 23.48 6.34
C GLU A 246 6.36 22.13 5.93
N ASP A 247 5.96 21.60 4.77
CA ASP A 247 6.54 20.36 4.22
C ASP A 247 8.04 20.48 4.00
N VAL A 248 8.48 21.57 3.37
CA VAL A 248 9.91 21.85 3.13
C VAL A 248 10.71 21.82 4.45
N ASN A 249 10.19 22.48 5.50
CA ASN A 249 10.86 22.52 6.79
C ASN A 249 10.88 21.14 7.48
N LYS A 250 9.80 20.37 7.36
CA LYS A 250 9.67 19.04 7.94
C LYS A 250 10.60 18.02 7.30
N ILE A 251 10.68 18.00 5.96
CA ILE A 251 11.62 17.16 5.22
C ILE A 251 13.06 17.54 5.61
N PHE A 252 13.37 18.84 5.65
CA PHE A 252 14.69 19.31 6.07
C PHE A 252 15.04 18.88 7.50
N ASP A 253 14.09 18.99 8.44
CA ASP A 253 14.30 18.58 9.84
C ASP A 253 14.55 17.07 9.96
N GLU A 254 13.84 16.25 9.17
CA GLU A 254 14.08 14.81 9.12
C GLU A 254 15.49 14.50 8.59
N PHE A 255 15.83 15.04 7.43
CA PHE A 255 17.15 14.90 6.81
C PHE A 255 18.27 15.36 7.77
N ALA A 256 18.15 16.55 8.34
CA ALA A 256 19.15 17.11 9.25
C ALA A 256 19.30 16.29 10.55
N SER A 257 18.26 15.53 10.92
CA SER A 257 18.28 14.59 12.04
C SER A 257 18.81 13.20 11.67
N GLY A 258 19.15 12.97 10.40
CA GLY A 258 19.54 11.66 9.86
C GLY A 258 18.44 10.61 10.01
N GLY A 259 17.17 10.99 9.79
CA GLY A 259 16.02 10.09 9.93
C GLY A 259 15.57 9.81 11.37
N SER A 260 16.25 10.35 12.39
CA SER A 260 15.87 10.11 13.80
C SER A 260 14.54 10.76 14.22
N ARG A 261 13.99 11.64 13.38
CA ARG A 261 12.68 12.29 13.52
C ARG A 261 11.87 12.12 12.24
N PRO A 262 11.37 10.91 11.95
CA PRO A 262 10.59 10.69 10.74
C PRO A 262 9.32 11.55 10.79
N VAL A 263 9.06 12.28 9.71
CA VAL A 263 7.81 13.02 9.55
C VAL A 263 6.72 12.11 9.02
N GLY A 264 5.47 12.49 9.24
CA GLY A 264 4.33 11.79 8.64
C GLY A 264 4.30 12.00 7.13
N GLY A 265 3.34 11.36 6.46
CA GLY A 265 3.18 11.48 5.01
C GLY A 265 4.37 10.89 4.23
N GLN A 266 4.69 11.50 3.09
CA GLN A 266 5.59 11.02 2.04
C GLN A 266 6.75 12.00 1.80
N PRO A 267 7.76 12.06 2.68
CA PRO A 267 8.83 13.06 2.59
C PRO A 267 9.85 12.81 1.47
N ASP A 268 10.00 11.56 1.02
CA ASP A 268 10.83 11.17 -0.12
C ASP A 268 10.05 11.51 -1.41
N TYR A 269 10.38 12.65 -2.02
CA TYR A 269 9.68 13.16 -3.20
C TYR A 269 10.19 12.49 -4.47
N ASN A 270 11.51 12.27 -4.56
CA ASN A 270 12.13 11.70 -5.76
C ASN A 270 12.04 10.16 -5.81
N GLU A 271 11.56 9.55 -4.72
CA GLU A 271 11.26 8.13 -4.57
C GLU A 271 12.51 7.22 -4.67
N ASP A 272 13.66 7.75 -4.28
CA ASP A 272 14.95 7.01 -4.30
C ASP A 272 15.23 6.23 -3.02
N GLY A 273 14.32 6.26 -2.05
CA GLY A 273 14.40 5.53 -0.79
C GLY A 273 15.19 6.26 0.30
N ALA A 274 15.66 7.48 0.04
CA ALA A 274 16.27 8.37 1.01
C ALA A 274 15.41 9.64 1.19
N VAL A 275 15.52 10.26 2.37
CA VAL A 275 14.97 11.60 2.62
C VAL A 275 16.14 12.56 2.74
N ASP A 276 16.36 13.39 1.73
CA ASP A 276 17.53 14.26 1.66
C ASP A 276 17.26 15.68 1.11
N LEU A 277 18.32 16.40 0.72
CA LEU A 277 18.20 17.78 0.25
C LEU A 277 17.56 17.88 -1.15
N ASP A 278 17.62 16.84 -1.96
CA ASP A 278 17.00 16.84 -3.28
C ASP A 278 15.47 16.82 -3.14
N ASP A 279 14.92 16.13 -2.14
CA ASP A 279 13.50 16.19 -1.78
C ASP A 279 13.09 17.61 -1.34
N VAL A 280 13.85 18.20 -0.41
CA VAL A 280 13.62 19.56 0.10
C VAL A 280 13.58 20.56 -1.05
N ASN A 281 14.58 20.49 -1.95
CA ASN A 281 14.69 21.37 -3.10
C ASN A 281 13.55 21.18 -4.09
N THR A 282 13.12 19.93 -4.27
CA THR A 282 12.04 19.62 -5.20
C THR A 282 10.70 20.13 -4.67
N VAL A 283 10.34 19.81 -3.42
CA VAL A 283 9.12 20.33 -2.78
C VAL A 283 9.10 21.86 -2.76
N PHE A 284 10.22 22.50 -2.43
CA PHE A 284 10.33 23.96 -2.50
C PHE A 284 10.09 24.49 -3.92
N SER A 285 10.63 23.84 -4.94
CA SER A 285 10.46 24.23 -6.34
C SER A 285 9.01 24.06 -6.81
N ARG A 286 8.31 23.00 -6.36
CA ARG A 286 6.89 22.79 -6.64
C ARG A 286 6.04 23.89 -6.03
N PHE A 287 6.24 24.20 -4.74
CA PHE A 287 5.57 25.29 -4.04
C PHE A 287 5.85 26.65 -4.69
N ALA A 288 7.12 27.00 -4.93
CA ALA A 288 7.51 28.28 -5.51
C ALA A 288 6.99 28.47 -6.95
N GLY A 289 6.76 27.36 -7.66
CA GLY A 289 6.21 27.32 -9.01
C GLY A 289 4.68 27.34 -9.08
N GLY A 290 3.96 27.30 -7.95
CA GLY A 290 2.50 27.20 -7.95
C GLY A 290 1.95 25.82 -8.34
N ASN A 291 2.74 24.76 -8.14
CA ASN A 291 2.38 23.36 -8.43
C ASN A 291 2.20 22.57 -7.12
N GLU A 292 1.57 23.17 -6.12
CA GLU A 292 1.37 22.58 -4.80
C GLU A 292 0.27 21.53 -4.75
N ASP A 293 -0.71 21.56 -5.66
CA ASP A 293 -1.86 20.65 -5.63
C ASP A 293 -1.42 19.19 -5.70
N CYS A 294 -1.96 18.34 -4.84
CA CYS A 294 -1.55 16.94 -4.80
C CYS A 294 -1.83 16.20 -6.11
N ASP A 295 -2.86 16.58 -6.87
CA ASP A 295 -3.12 16.00 -8.20
C ASP A 295 -1.97 16.17 -9.20
N LEU A 296 -1.07 17.12 -8.97
CA LEU A 296 0.14 17.33 -9.77
C LEU A 296 1.38 16.61 -9.22
N ASN A 297 1.31 16.11 -7.97
CA ASN A 297 2.43 15.54 -7.21
C ASN A 297 2.20 14.06 -6.83
N ARG A 298 1.13 13.44 -7.32
CA ARG A 298 0.96 11.99 -7.35
C ARG A 298 1.84 11.35 -8.43
#